data_AF-A0A178UFZ1-F1
#
_entry.id   AF-A0A178UFZ1-F1
#
_cell.length_a   1.000
_cell.length_b   1.000
_cell.length_c   1.000
_cell.angle_alpha   90.00
_cell.angle_beta   90.00
_cell.angle_gamma   90.00
#
_symmetry.space_group_name_H-M   'P 1'
#
loop_
_entity.id
_entity.type
_entity.pdbx_description
1 polymer ?
#
loop_
_entity_poly.entity_id
_entity_poly.type
_entity_poly.pdbx_seq_one_letter_code
_entity_poly.pdbx_strand_id
1 'polypeptide(L)'
;MYKLSLNHLTLQSVSTSDSRNPFVEHAIQYAIAAAHLATEKDKEALHKLLLQGLDITILGSNDFYSYRNQIELAGLPLTPESLGTLAPFASITFNATESNGVNSKPEVAKTGLGSSQYMTIR
;
A
#
# COMPACT_ATOMS: atom_id res chain seq x y z
N MET A 1 -15.56 0.77 -3.05
CA MET A 1 -15.73 1.07 -4.50
C MET A 1 -15.47 2.55 -4.71
N TYR A 2 -14.72 2.93 -5.74
CA TYR A 2 -14.33 4.31 -6.00
C TYR A 2 -14.95 4.83 -7.30
N LYS A 3 -15.25 6.13 -7.34
CA LYS A 3 -15.61 6.87 -8.56
C LYS A 3 -14.52 7.88 -8.86
N LEU A 4 -14.06 7.89 -10.09
CA LEU A 4 -13.10 8.86 -10.59
C LEU A 4 -13.84 9.93 -11.40
N SER A 5 -13.68 11.19 -11.02
CA SER A 5 -14.08 12.33 -11.85
C SER A 5 -12.94 12.68 -12.80
N LEU A 6 -13.11 12.42 -14.10
CA LEU A 6 -12.09 12.72 -15.10
C LEU A 6 -11.92 14.22 -15.38
N ASN A 7 -12.98 15.00 -15.18
CA ASN A 7 -12.92 16.46 -15.36
C ASN A 7 -12.13 17.16 -14.24
N HIS A 8 -12.22 16.61 -13.02
CA HIS A 8 -11.57 17.19 -11.84
C HIS A 8 -10.35 16.38 -11.39
N LEU A 9 -10.08 15.24 -12.03
CA LEU A 9 -9.04 14.27 -11.67
C LEU A 9 -9.09 13.86 -10.19
N THR A 10 -10.30 13.79 -9.63
CA THR A 10 -10.53 13.45 -8.22
C THR A 10 -11.12 12.06 -8.07
N LEU A 11 -10.58 11.32 -7.11
CA LEU A 11 -11.09 10.01 -6.71
C LEU A 11 -11.98 10.16 -5.47
N GLN A 12 -13.21 9.64 -5.53
CA GLN A 12 -14.18 9.69 -4.45
C GLN A 12 -14.57 8.27 -4.02
N SER A 13 -14.50 7.97 -2.72
CA SER A 13 -15.05 6.72 -2.20
C SER A 13 -16.58 6.77 -2.28
N VAL A 14 -17.18 5.74 -2.85
CA VAL A 14 -18.64 5.53 -2.87
C VAL A 14 -19.10 4.70 -1.67
N SER A 15 -18.14 4.04 -1.01
CA SER A 15 -18.37 3.22 0.18
C SER A 15 -18.20 4.04 1.45
N THR A 16 -19.11 3.83 2.41
CA THR A 16 -19.07 4.37 3.78
C THR A 16 -18.17 3.55 4.72
N SER A 17 -17.48 2.52 4.21
CA SER A 17 -16.60 1.67 5.00
C SER A 17 -15.30 2.38 5.36
N ASP A 18 -14.85 2.20 6.61
CA ASP A 18 -13.60 2.76 7.13
C ASP A 18 -12.32 2.14 6.53
N SER A 19 -12.44 1.19 5.61
CA SER A 19 -11.32 0.51 4.93
C SER A 19 -10.63 1.37 3.85
N ARG A 20 -10.67 2.69 3.98
CA ARG A 20 -10.06 3.61 3.02
C ARG A 20 -8.57 3.72 3.28
N ASN A 21 -7.77 3.64 2.22
CA ASN A 21 -6.35 3.89 2.31
C ASN A 21 -6.03 5.21 1.59
N PRO A 22 -5.77 6.31 2.32
CA PRO A 22 -5.50 7.60 1.69
C PRO A 22 -4.26 7.54 0.79
N PHE A 23 -3.23 6.77 1.11
CA PHE A 23 -2.03 6.68 0.28
C PHE A 23 -2.33 6.10 -1.10
N VAL A 24 -3.19 5.09 -1.15
CA VAL A 24 -3.64 4.47 -2.40
C VAL A 24 -4.46 5.47 -3.22
N GLU A 25 -5.39 6.18 -2.57
CA GLU A 25 -6.22 7.19 -3.22
C GLU A 25 -5.36 8.29 -3.87
N HIS A 26 -4.37 8.81 -3.12
CA HIS A 26 -3.46 9.83 -3.64
C HIS A 26 -2.56 9.30 -4.75
N ALA A 27 -2.00 8.09 -4.62
CA ALA A 27 -1.16 7.49 -5.63
C ALA A 27 -1.90 7.37 -6.98
N ILE A 28 -3.17 6.93 -6.95
CA ILE A 28 -4.01 6.84 -8.15
C ILE A 28 -4.26 8.23 -8.73
N GLN A 29 -4.67 9.20 -7.90
CA GLN A 29 -4.95 10.56 -8.36
C GLN A 29 -3.72 11.19 -9.03
N TYR A 30 -2.55 11.08 -8.41
CA TYR A 30 -1.31 11.62 -8.97
C TYR A 30 -0.85 10.90 -10.23
N ALA A 31 -0.98 9.57 -10.29
CA ALA A 31 -0.65 8.81 -11.50
C ALA A 31 -1.51 9.24 -12.69
N ILE A 32 -2.81 9.44 -12.47
CA ILE A 32 -3.74 9.89 -13.50
C ILE A 32 -3.45 11.34 -13.92
N ALA A 33 -3.19 12.22 -12.96
CA ALA A 33 -2.78 13.60 -13.26
C ALA A 33 -1.48 13.66 -14.09
N ALA A 34 -0.48 12.85 -13.73
CA ALA A 34 0.76 12.75 -14.48
C ALA A 34 0.53 12.20 -15.90
N ALA A 35 -0.29 11.17 -16.05
CA ALA A 35 -0.64 10.61 -17.36
C ALA A 35 -1.36 11.65 -18.25
N HIS A 36 -2.26 12.45 -17.68
CA HIS A 36 -2.93 13.54 -18.40
C HIS A 36 -1.95 14.61 -18.91
N LEU A 37 -0.92 14.96 -18.13
CA LEU A 37 0.13 15.89 -18.54
C LEU A 37 1.09 15.29 -19.57
N ALA A 38 1.41 14.00 -19.45
CA ALA A 38 2.32 13.33 -20.38
C ALA A 38 1.68 13.09 -21.77
N THR A 39 0.35 12.95 -21.83
CA THR A 39 -0.39 12.54 -23.03
C THR A 39 -1.05 13.73 -23.75
N GLU A 40 -0.36 14.87 -23.82
CA GLU A 40 -0.89 16.13 -24.37
C GLU A 40 -1.54 16.00 -25.77
N LYS A 41 -1.00 15.12 -26.62
CA LYS A 41 -1.48 14.88 -28.00
C LYS A 41 -2.60 13.85 -28.11
N ASP A 42 -2.84 13.04 -27.08
CA ASP A 42 -3.76 11.90 -27.14
C ASP A 42 -4.62 11.76 -25.85
N LYS A 43 -5.11 12.90 -25.37
CA LYS A 43 -5.95 12.96 -24.16
C LYS A 43 -7.26 12.19 -24.33
N GLU A 44 -7.81 12.14 -25.55
CA GLU A 44 -9.04 11.41 -25.83
C GLU A 44 -8.86 9.89 -25.74
N ALA A 45 -7.74 9.32 -26.21
CA ALA A 45 -7.49 7.89 -26.02
C ALA A 45 -7.30 7.55 -24.54
N LEU A 46 -6.55 8.36 -23.79
CA LEU A 46 -6.43 8.18 -22.34
C LEU A 46 -7.79 8.23 -21.64
N HIS A 47 -8.63 9.21 -21.99
CA HIS A 47 -9.99 9.32 -21.44
C HIS A 47 -10.84 8.09 -21.75
N LYS A 48 -10.80 7.61 -23.00
CA LYS A 48 -11.53 6.38 -23.42
C LYS A 48 -11.02 5.13 -22.70
N LEU A 49 -9.73 5.05 -22.40
CA LEU A 49 -9.16 3.96 -21.59
C LEU A 49 -9.67 4.03 -20.14
N LEU A 50 -9.63 5.20 -19.51
CA LEU A 50 -10.09 5.36 -18.13
C LEU A 50 -11.60 5.10 -17.96
N LEU A 51 -12.40 5.35 -18.99
CA LEU A 51 -13.83 5.02 -18.99
C LEU A 51 -14.13 3.51 -18.93
N GLN A 52 -13.18 2.65 -19.28
CA GLN A 52 -13.35 1.19 -19.19
C GLN A 52 -13.31 0.70 -17.73
N GLY A 53 -12.91 1.56 -16.80
CA GLY A 53 -12.71 1.22 -15.40
C GLY A 53 -11.30 0.71 -15.14
N LEU A 54 -10.93 0.68 -13.86
CA LEU A 54 -9.62 0.24 -13.41
C LEU A 54 -9.80 -0.67 -12.21
N ASP A 55 -9.29 -1.90 -12.32
CA ASP A 55 -9.18 -2.82 -11.20
C ASP A 55 -7.73 -2.80 -10.70
N ILE A 56 -7.54 -2.49 -9.43
CA ILE A 56 -6.23 -2.28 -8.83
C ILE A 56 -6.09 -3.26 -7.68
N THR A 57 -5.17 -4.19 -7.83
CA THR A 57 -4.71 -5.06 -6.76
C THR A 57 -3.35 -4.58 -6.29
N ILE A 58 -3.25 -4.22 -5.00
CA ILE A 58 -1.98 -3.86 -4.38
C ILE A 58 -1.50 -5.05 -3.58
N LEU A 59 -0.31 -5.54 -3.92
CA LEU A 59 0.29 -6.70 -3.28
C LEU A 59 1.59 -6.27 -2.59
N GLY A 60 1.59 -6.29 -1.26
CA GLY A 60 2.78 -5.98 -0.46
C GLY A 60 3.60 -7.25 -0.23
N SER A 61 4.86 -7.27 -0.68
CA SER A 61 5.78 -8.38 -0.39
C SER A 61 6.06 -8.49 1.11
N ASN A 62 6.57 -9.65 1.52
CA ASN A 62 7.10 -9.81 2.87
C ASN A 62 8.26 -8.83 3.07
N ASP A 63 8.24 -8.10 4.18
CA ASP A 63 9.29 -7.16 4.57
C ASP A 63 9.62 -7.34 6.06
N PHE A 64 10.89 -7.17 6.42
CA PHE A 64 11.39 -7.47 7.77
C PHE A 64 10.60 -6.82 8.88
N TYR A 65 10.16 -5.58 8.67
CA TYR A 65 9.45 -4.80 9.68
C TYR A 65 8.08 -5.38 10.03
N SER A 66 7.47 -6.16 9.14
CA SER A 66 6.16 -6.77 9.32
C SER A 66 6.21 -8.24 9.76
N TYR A 67 7.37 -8.88 9.62
CA TYR A 67 7.55 -10.31 9.90
C TYR A 67 8.56 -10.58 11.02
N ARG A 68 9.05 -9.54 11.69
CA ARG A 68 10.09 -9.65 12.72
C ARG A 68 9.71 -10.65 13.81
N ASN A 69 8.54 -10.53 14.44
CA ASN A 69 8.16 -11.50 15.47
C ASN A 69 7.99 -12.91 14.89
N GLN A 70 7.51 -13.06 13.65
CA GLN A 70 7.37 -14.40 13.05
C GLN A 70 8.74 -15.06 12.84
N ILE A 71 9.73 -14.29 12.39
CA ILE A 71 11.11 -14.76 12.21
C ILE A 71 11.75 -15.07 13.58
N GLU A 72 11.57 -14.19 14.58
CA GLU A 72 12.08 -14.39 15.94
C GLU A 72 11.40 -15.60 16.63
N LEU A 73 10.09 -15.78 16.47
CA LEU A 73 9.33 -16.94 16.98
C LEU A 73 9.76 -18.25 16.32
N ALA A 74 10.14 -18.20 15.05
CA ALA A 74 10.72 -19.34 14.33
C ALA A 74 12.17 -19.63 14.77
N GLY A 75 12.75 -18.81 15.65
CA GLY A 75 14.15 -18.94 16.07
C GLY A 75 15.15 -18.66 14.93
N LEU A 76 14.70 -17.98 13.87
CA LEU A 76 15.52 -17.67 12.70
C LEU A 76 16.24 -16.32 12.89
N PRO A 77 17.46 -16.16 12.35
CA PRO A 77 18.14 -14.87 12.39
C PRO A 77 17.40 -13.86 11.49
N LEU A 78 17.39 -12.57 11.84
CA LEU A 78 16.78 -11.51 11.02
C LEU A 78 17.64 -11.20 9.77
N THR A 79 17.66 -12.13 8.83
CA THR A 79 18.42 -12.03 7.57
C THR A 79 17.50 -12.17 6.34
N PRO A 80 17.93 -11.70 5.16
CA PRO A 80 17.10 -11.77 3.95
C PRO A 80 16.79 -13.21 3.55
N GLU A 81 17.72 -14.12 3.85
CA GLU A 81 17.57 -15.55 3.66
C GLU A 81 16.43 -16.10 4.52
N SER A 82 16.39 -15.74 5.81
CA SER A 82 15.29 -16.12 6.71
C SER A 82 13.95 -15.56 6.25
N LEU A 83 13.89 -14.31 5.81
CA LEU A 83 12.66 -13.72 5.25
C LEU A 83 12.21 -14.47 3.98
N GLY A 84 13.16 -14.89 3.15
CA GLY A 84 12.92 -15.71 1.97
C GLY A 84 12.41 -17.12 2.25
N THR A 85 12.54 -17.62 3.48
CA THR A 85 11.92 -18.90 3.88
C THR A 85 10.42 -18.80 4.11
N LEU A 86 9.88 -17.59 4.31
CA LEU A 86 8.45 -17.38 4.47
C LEU A 86 7.74 -17.47 3.12
N ALA A 87 6.53 -18.03 3.14
CA ALA A 87 5.68 -18.03 1.95
C ALA A 87 5.48 -16.60 1.45
N PRO A 88 5.64 -16.31 0.14
CA PRO A 88 5.37 -14.98 -0.40
C PRO A 88 3.95 -14.53 -0.05
N PHE A 89 3.82 -13.27 0.39
CA PHE A 89 2.53 -12.68 0.76
C PHE A 89 1.85 -13.40 1.93
N ALA A 90 2.64 -13.90 2.88
CA ALA A 90 2.13 -14.51 4.09
C ALA A 90 1.23 -13.52 4.88
N SER A 91 0.46 -14.02 5.83
CA SER A 91 -0.30 -13.13 6.70
C SER A 91 0.62 -12.59 7.80
N ILE A 92 0.59 -11.28 8.00
CA ILE A 92 1.32 -10.64 9.11
C ILE A 92 0.59 -10.86 10.42
N THR A 93 1.36 -10.95 11.51
CA THR A 93 0.80 -11.04 12.86
C THR A 93 0.28 -9.67 13.28
N PHE A 94 -0.76 -9.65 14.12
CA PHE A 94 -1.27 -8.41 14.71
C PHE A 94 -0.68 -8.25 16.11
N ASN A 95 -0.46 -7.00 16.54
CA ASN A 95 0.02 -6.75 17.89
C ASN A 95 -1.02 -7.27 18.91
N ALA A 96 -0.62 -8.22 19.76
CA ALA A 96 -1.49 -8.84 20.74
C ALA A 96 -1.89 -7.92 21.91
N THR A 97 -1.27 -6.75 22.04
CA THR A 97 -1.40 -5.86 23.22
C THR A 97 -2.56 -4.87 23.18
N GLU A 98 -3.42 -4.89 22.15
CA GLU A 98 -4.63 -4.04 22.10
C GLU A 98 -5.90 -4.89 21.94
N SER A 99 -6.06 -5.89 22.82
CA SER A 99 -7.25 -6.76 22.88
C SER A 99 -8.46 -6.08 23.53
N ASN A 100 -8.84 -4.89 23.04
CA ASN A 100 -10.14 -4.28 23.31
C ASN A 100 -11.04 -4.30 22.05
N GLY A 101 -10.95 -5.37 21.25
CA GLY A 101 -11.95 -5.73 20.23
C GLY A 101 -12.15 -4.76 19.06
N VAL A 102 -11.40 -3.65 19.00
CA VAL A 102 -11.58 -2.63 17.97
C VAL A 102 -10.20 -2.24 17.44
N ASN A 103 -9.86 -2.71 16.23
CA ASN A 103 -8.72 -2.27 15.43
C ASN A 103 -7.31 -2.58 15.97
N SER A 104 -6.98 -3.86 16.15
CA SER A 104 -5.59 -4.29 16.33
C SER A 104 -4.79 -3.94 15.07
N LYS A 105 -3.82 -3.04 15.19
CA LYS A 105 -2.95 -2.68 14.06
C LYS A 105 -2.00 -3.84 13.74
N PRO A 106 -1.72 -4.09 12.45
CA PRO A 106 -0.71 -5.06 12.07
C PRO A 106 0.62 -4.73 12.76
N GLU A 107 1.35 -5.78 13.11
CA GLU A 107 2.66 -5.66 13.72
C GLU A 107 3.60 -4.98 12.73
N VAL A 108 3.89 -3.72 13.01
CA VAL A 108 4.92 -2.96 12.31
C VAL A 108 5.87 -2.51 13.40
N ALA A 109 7.06 -3.09 13.43
CA ALA A 109 8.11 -2.65 14.34
C ALA A 109 8.52 -1.22 13.98
N LYS A 110 7.87 -0.22 14.59
CA LYS A 110 8.36 1.15 14.58
C LYS A 110 9.57 1.17 15.49
N THR A 111 10.77 1.21 14.91
CA THR A 111 11.91 1.74 15.66
C THR A 111 11.51 3.14 16.11
N GLY A 112 11.58 3.47 17.40
CA GLY A 112 11.19 4.77 17.98
C GLY A 112 12.03 5.96 17.52
N LEU A 113 12.58 5.91 16.31
CA LEU A 113 13.20 7.00 15.58
C LEU A 113 12.31 7.21 14.35
N GLY A 114 11.51 8.28 14.35
CA GLY A 114 10.73 8.64 13.18
C GLY A 114 11.67 8.90 12.00
N SER A 115 11.62 8.07 10.97
CA SER A 115 12.36 8.34 9.75
C SER A 115 11.67 7.74 8.54
N SER A 116 11.04 8.63 7.78
CA SER A 116 10.98 8.56 6.33
C SER A 116 12.33 8.11 5.75
N GLN A 117 12.28 7.21 4.78
CA GLN A 117 13.29 7.02 3.73
C GLN A 117 14.75 6.85 4.17
N TYR A 118 15.26 5.62 4.08
CA TYR A 118 16.70 5.41 3.91
C TYR A 118 17.05 5.66 2.43
N MET A 119 17.34 6.91 2.06
CA MET A 119 17.98 7.25 0.79
C MET A 119 19.50 7.29 1.02
N THR A 120 20.21 6.21 0.69
CA THR A 120 21.66 6.28 0.50
C THR A 120 21.92 6.69 -0.94
N ILE A 121 22.32 7.95 -1.13
CA ILE A 121 22.97 8.38 -2.35
C ILE A 121 24.46 8.03 -2.19
N ARG A 122 25.01 7.29 -3.16
CA ARG A 122 26.45 7.10 -3.32
C ARG A 122 26.98 8.11 -4.32
#